data_AF-A0A0N4TI71-F1
#
_entry.id   AF-A0A0N4TI71-F1
#
_cell.length_a   1.000
_cell.length_b   1.000
_cell.length_c   1.000
_cell.angle_alpha   90.00
_cell.angle_beta   90.00
_cell.angle_gamma   90.00
#
_symmetry.space_group_name_H-M   'P 1'
#
loop_
_entity.id
_entity.type
_entity.pdbx_description
1 polymer ?
#
loop_
_entity_poly.entity_id
_entity_poly.type
_entity_poly.pdbx_seq_one_letter_code
_entity_poly.pdbx_strand_id
1 'polypeptide(L)'
;MAATLTTCSQCVTYNEQLNSKANEIKSLQENVLKLAHKLQDESRRKEEVQERLNDKLIRLNDYAIKIRSLEEQLQSATDRRPINELSRAEVDSIIGRDLERIHSQLTEKDMKIMALNDTILEKEGQIIELQEMCREQGEVVRAKAKAFQIIQQKLLVFLRPLGWWFSCLLRLCRFQDFGTRTTREDSTETEAAYVFESSFTSLSSSQQLLKEQHHDSFSPGHAVIHFKTGSSASPPPIDPSEECSSVTHDNGNIQDDLDTDDIGCASALYKKKHRKKVTFDLSPPKEFRSGIGQEENDITQAFIDVTVENDQLRQTIQEMEKCASDSQNDLSQLQAQLDEMRRDSRNQVLKARASMQGKIRDLEDKISTINAENANKVEYLNASIEALRADREWTLKENAHLLKLLGSYKQKLSDAWETLDAGQEVSKKLRSKLNDDRALIVQLADDLEEAQQTANVLLEQKISVLDDVERLKEALEAQDQYIELLEKDTMIYEEHVGLLRDSLGASKAERKALIKSKAYEAKLKAIEQEKEQMNRRSSGKLKFLCY
;
A
#
# COMPACT_ATOMS: atom_id res chain seq x y z
N MET A 1 -21.04 91.32 -8.22
CA MET A 1 -19.60 91.05 -8.33
C MET A 1 -19.37 89.60 -7.92
N ALA A 2 -19.18 88.73 -8.91
CA ALA A 2 -18.90 87.31 -8.69
C ALA A 2 -17.41 87.16 -8.36
N ALA A 3 -17.09 86.74 -7.15
CA ALA A 3 -15.73 86.37 -6.78
C ALA A 3 -15.41 85.03 -7.43
N THR A 4 -14.80 85.07 -8.62
CA THR A 4 -14.13 83.92 -9.22
C THR A 4 -12.99 83.51 -8.30
N LEU A 5 -13.25 82.54 -7.42
CA LEU A 5 -12.24 81.81 -6.67
C LEU A 5 -11.33 81.10 -7.69
N THR A 6 -10.19 81.70 -7.98
CA THR A 6 -9.09 81.06 -8.69
C THR A 6 -8.58 79.90 -7.84
N THR A 7 -9.12 78.71 -8.09
CA THR A 7 -8.63 77.47 -7.49
C THR A 7 -7.20 77.21 -7.97
N CYS A 8 -6.26 77.18 -7.02
CA CYS A 8 -4.86 76.82 -7.27
C CYS A 8 -4.79 75.45 -7.97
N SER A 9 -4.10 75.38 -9.12
CA SER A 9 -4.02 74.15 -9.92
C SER A 9 -3.42 72.98 -9.15
N GLN A 10 -2.44 73.24 -8.27
CA GLN A 10 -1.86 72.23 -7.39
C GLN A 10 -2.88 71.66 -6.41
N CYS A 11 -3.81 72.47 -5.90
CA CYS A 11 -4.88 72.00 -5.01
C CYS A 11 -5.88 71.10 -5.75
N VAL A 12 -6.17 71.36 -7.02
CA VAL A 12 -7.02 70.50 -7.86
C VAL A 12 -6.38 69.12 -8.05
N THR A 13 -5.09 69.09 -8.43
CA THR A 13 -4.33 67.85 -8.59
C THR A 13 -4.23 67.06 -7.28
N TYR A 14 -4.04 67.75 -6.15
CA TYR A 14 -4.01 67.10 -4.83
C TYR A 14 -5.37 66.52 -4.44
N ASN A 15 -6.46 67.20 -4.78
CA ASN A 15 -7.82 66.70 -4.53
C ASN A 15 -8.16 65.48 -5.39
N GLU A 16 -7.72 65.46 -6.65
CA GLU A 16 -7.85 64.29 -7.52
C GLU A 16 -7.06 63.09 -6.97
N GLN A 17 -5.84 63.31 -6.48
CA GLN A 17 -5.06 62.26 -5.83
C GLN A 17 -5.70 61.77 -4.52
N LEU A 18 -6.25 62.68 -3.70
CA LEU A 18 -7.00 62.33 -2.49
C LEU A 18 -8.25 61.50 -2.81
N ASN A 19 -9.02 61.89 -3.83
CA ASN A 19 -10.19 61.14 -4.27
C ASN A 19 -9.80 59.77 -4.86
N SER A 20 -8.71 59.69 -5.61
CA SER A 20 -8.17 58.41 -6.11
C SER A 20 -7.79 57.49 -4.95
N LYS A 21 -7.08 58.01 -3.95
CA LYS A 21 -6.72 57.27 -2.73
C LYS A 21 -7.95 56.88 -1.90
N ALA A 22 -8.96 57.74 -1.81
CA ALA A 22 -10.22 57.43 -1.12
C ALA A 22 -10.98 56.29 -1.82
N ASN A 23 -10.99 56.27 -3.16
CA ASN A 23 -11.58 55.18 -3.94
C ASN A 23 -10.80 53.88 -3.78
N GLU A 24 -9.46 53.94 -3.75
CA GLU A 24 -8.59 52.79 -3.50
C GLU A 24 -8.84 52.21 -2.10
N ILE A 25 -8.95 53.06 -1.07
CA ILE A 25 -9.30 52.66 0.30
C ILE A 25 -10.68 51.98 0.34
N LYS A 26 -11.67 52.51 -0.38
CA LYS A 26 -13.02 51.92 -0.43
C LYS A 26 -13.02 50.54 -1.09
N SER A 27 -12.25 50.37 -2.18
CA SER A 27 -12.05 49.07 -2.84
C SER A 27 -11.36 48.06 -1.92
N LEU A 28 -10.32 48.51 -1.19
CA LEU A 28 -9.63 47.67 -0.21
C LEU A 28 -10.55 47.26 0.94
N GLN A 29 -11.38 48.16 1.45
CA GLN A 29 -12.38 47.85 2.49
C GLN A 29 -13.38 46.78 2.03
N GLU A 30 -13.86 46.87 0.78
CA GLU A 30 -14.76 45.87 0.21
C GLU A 30 -14.08 44.50 0.07
N ASN A 31 -12.81 44.48 -0.35
CA ASN A 31 -12.02 43.25 -0.43
C ASN A 31 -11.76 42.63 0.95
N VAL A 32 -11.48 43.44 1.97
CA VAL A 32 -11.33 42.98 3.36
C VAL A 32 -12.62 42.36 3.88
N LEU A 33 -13.79 42.96 3.59
CA LEU A 33 -15.09 42.37 3.96
C LEU A 33 -15.34 41.05 3.24
N LYS A 34 -15.03 40.95 1.94
CA LYS A 34 -15.13 39.69 1.18
C LYS A 34 -14.22 38.60 1.74
N LEU A 35 -12.99 38.95 2.14
CA LEU A 35 -12.06 38.03 2.78
C LEU A 35 -12.54 37.61 4.18
N ALA A 36 -13.12 38.52 4.96
CA ALA A 36 -13.68 38.21 6.27
C ALA A 36 -14.85 37.22 6.17
N HIS A 37 -15.75 37.38 5.19
CA HIS A 37 -16.82 36.42 4.94
C HIS A 37 -16.29 35.05 4.50
N LYS A 38 -15.31 35.02 3.58
CA LYS A 38 -14.67 33.76 3.18
C LYS A 38 -13.99 33.05 4.35
N LEU A 39 -13.32 33.80 5.23
CA LEU A 39 -12.70 33.25 6.44
C LEU A 39 -13.75 32.65 7.37
N GLN A 40 -14.90 33.32 7.53
CA GLN A 40 -16.02 32.83 8.33
C GLN A 40 -16.63 31.55 7.75
N ASP A 41 -16.81 31.48 6.43
CA ASP A 41 -17.29 30.28 5.74
C ASP A 41 -16.33 29.09 5.89
N GLU A 42 -15.01 29.34 5.76
CA GLU A 42 -14.00 28.31 6.00
C GLU A 42 -13.93 27.88 7.46
N SER A 43 -14.12 28.80 8.42
CA SER A 43 -14.22 28.46 9.84
C SER A 43 -15.40 27.55 10.12
N ARG A 44 -16.57 27.84 9.51
CA ARG A 44 -17.75 26.99 9.62
C ARG A 44 -17.53 25.61 9.00
N ARG A 45 -16.91 25.53 7.82
CA ARG A 45 -16.55 24.23 7.20
C ARG A 45 -15.60 23.43 8.06
N LYS A 46 -14.63 24.08 8.69
CA LYS A 46 -13.71 23.43 9.63
C LYS A 46 -14.46 22.84 10.83
N GLU A 47 -15.41 23.58 11.40
CA GLU A 47 -16.25 23.09 12.51
C GLU A 47 -17.12 21.88 12.07
N GLU A 48 -17.76 21.95 10.90
CA GLU A 48 -18.56 20.84 10.35
C GLU A 48 -17.70 19.58 10.10
N VAL A 49 -16.48 19.74 9.59
CA VAL A 49 -15.53 18.63 9.40
C VAL A 49 -15.09 18.08 10.75
N GLN A 50 -14.81 18.94 11.73
CA GLN A 50 -14.41 18.53 13.08
C GLN A 50 -15.51 17.72 13.77
N GLU A 51 -16.78 18.14 13.65
CA GLU A 51 -17.93 17.42 14.19
C GLU A 51 -18.07 16.04 13.55
N ARG A 52 -17.97 15.94 12.21
CA ARG A 52 -17.98 14.64 11.51
C ARG A 52 -16.84 13.72 11.92
N LEU A 53 -15.68 14.30 12.24
CA LEU A 53 -14.50 13.55 12.70
C LEU A 53 -14.72 13.02 14.12
N ASN A 54 -15.30 13.83 15.00
CA ASN A 54 -15.71 13.42 16.35
C ASN A 54 -16.78 12.31 16.30
N ASP A 55 -17.79 12.41 15.44
CA ASP A 55 -18.78 11.34 15.26
C ASP A 55 -18.17 10.02 14.78
N LYS A 56 -17.19 10.09 13.87
CA LYS A 56 -16.44 8.90 13.43
C LYS A 56 -15.61 8.32 14.58
N LEU A 57 -15.01 9.17 15.41
CA LEU A 57 -14.23 8.75 16.57
C LEU A 57 -15.11 8.03 17.61
N ILE A 58 -16.31 8.56 17.89
CA ILE A 58 -17.29 7.92 18.79
C ILE A 58 -17.67 6.53 18.25
N ARG A 59 -18.04 6.43 16.97
CA ARG A 59 -18.36 5.14 16.34
C ARG A 59 -17.22 4.13 16.40
N LEU A 60 -15.97 4.58 16.18
CA LEU A 60 -14.80 3.71 16.31
C LEU A 60 -14.61 3.23 17.75
N ASN A 61 -14.87 4.07 18.74
CA ASN A 61 -14.82 3.68 20.14
C ASN A 61 -15.91 2.65 20.47
N ASP A 62 -17.13 2.82 19.98
CA ASP A 62 -18.21 1.83 20.12
C ASP A 62 -17.83 0.49 19.49
N TYR A 63 -17.20 0.49 18.30
CA TYR A 63 -16.68 -0.72 17.69
C TYR A 63 -15.56 -1.34 18.53
N ALA A 64 -14.65 -0.56 19.11
CA ALA A 64 -13.59 -1.07 19.98
C ALA A 64 -14.15 -1.68 21.28
N ILE A 65 -15.23 -1.12 21.84
CA ILE A 65 -15.95 -1.71 22.98
C ILE A 65 -16.61 -3.02 22.57
N LYS A 66 -17.27 -3.07 21.40
CA LYS A 66 -17.89 -4.29 20.89
C LYS A 66 -16.87 -5.38 20.60
N ILE A 67 -15.71 -5.04 20.03
CA ILE A 67 -14.60 -5.97 19.80
C ILE A 67 -14.13 -6.52 21.13
N ARG A 68 -13.84 -5.67 22.14
CA ARG A 68 -13.45 -6.14 23.48
C ARG A 68 -14.51 -7.03 24.13
N SER A 69 -15.79 -6.70 23.98
CA SER A 69 -16.86 -7.56 24.49
C SER A 69 -16.92 -8.91 23.79
N LEU A 70 -16.69 -8.95 22.48
CA LEU A 70 -16.60 -10.21 21.71
C LEU A 70 -15.33 -10.99 22.06
N GLU A 71 -14.21 -10.31 22.27
CA GLU A 71 -12.96 -10.90 22.77
C GLU A 71 -13.13 -11.46 24.18
N GLU A 72 -13.80 -10.76 25.08
CA GLU A 72 -14.15 -11.25 26.42
C GLU A 72 -15.13 -12.43 26.35
N GLN A 73 -16.09 -12.42 25.41
CA GLN A 73 -16.97 -13.57 25.18
C GLN A 73 -16.20 -14.78 24.65
N LEU A 74 -15.31 -14.59 23.67
CA LEU A 74 -14.43 -15.63 23.15
C LEU A 74 -13.50 -16.14 24.24
N GLN A 75 -12.84 -15.25 24.97
CA GLN A 75 -11.96 -15.59 26.08
C GLN A 75 -12.73 -16.30 27.19
N SER A 76 -13.98 -15.93 27.50
CA SER A 76 -14.82 -16.65 28.45
C SER A 76 -15.28 -18.01 27.93
N ALA A 77 -15.41 -18.18 26.61
CA ALA A 77 -15.66 -19.46 25.95
C ALA A 77 -14.40 -20.33 25.86
N THR A 78 -13.22 -19.71 25.86
CA THR A 78 -11.89 -20.37 25.85
C THR A 78 -11.39 -20.71 27.27
N ASP A 79 -11.67 -19.87 28.27
CA ASP A 79 -11.30 -20.03 29.69
C ASP A 79 -12.32 -20.87 30.47
N ARG A 80 -13.57 -20.96 29.97
CA ARG A 80 -14.33 -22.20 30.17
C ARG A 80 -13.52 -23.26 29.44
N ARG A 81 -12.80 -24.08 30.22
CA ARG A 81 -12.15 -25.34 29.79
C ARG A 81 -12.78 -25.89 28.52
N PRO A 82 -11.99 -26.46 27.58
CA PRO A 82 -12.58 -27.15 26.43
C PRO A 82 -13.68 -28.03 27.01
N ILE A 83 -14.94 -27.73 26.65
CA ILE A 83 -16.07 -28.59 26.97
C ILE A 83 -15.56 -29.95 26.55
N ASN A 84 -15.26 -30.82 27.52
CA ASN A 84 -14.45 -32.03 27.34
C ASN A 84 -14.53 -32.43 25.89
N GLU A 85 -13.48 -32.09 25.12
CA GLU A 85 -13.32 -32.68 23.81
C GLU A 85 -13.21 -34.15 24.17
N LEU A 86 -14.35 -34.86 24.13
CA LEU A 86 -14.34 -36.28 23.90
C LEU A 86 -13.48 -36.35 22.66
N SER A 87 -12.24 -36.76 22.85
CA SER A 87 -11.29 -36.92 21.78
C SER A 87 -12.00 -37.70 20.67
N ARG A 88 -11.69 -37.47 19.40
CA ARG A 88 -12.31 -38.22 18.30
C ARG A 88 -12.37 -39.73 18.61
N ALA A 89 -11.32 -40.24 19.26
CA ALA A 89 -11.25 -41.59 19.81
C ALA A 89 -12.30 -41.95 20.89
N GLU A 90 -12.62 -41.05 21.81
CA GLU A 90 -13.68 -41.26 22.81
C GLU A 90 -15.09 -41.18 22.21
N VAL A 91 -15.32 -40.28 21.25
CA VAL A 91 -16.60 -40.25 20.49
C VAL A 91 -16.75 -41.53 19.67
N ASP A 92 -15.71 -41.93 18.93
CA ASP A 92 -15.69 -43.16 18.15
C ASP A 92 -15.84 -44.39 19.06
N SER A 93 -15.28 -44.36 20.28
CA SER A 93 -15.45 -45.42 21.29
C SER A 93 -16.86 -45.49 21.87
N ILE A 94 -17.54 -44.35 22.06
CA ILE A 94 -18.94 -44.32 22.51
C ILE A 94 -19.84 -44.87 21.39
N ILE A 95 -19.67 -44.39 20.15
CA ILE A 95 -20.43 -44.86 18.99
C ILE A 95 -20.19 -46.34 18.74
N GLY A 96 -18.93 -46.79 18.79
CA GLY A 96 -18.57 -48.20 18.64
C GLY A 96 -19.24 -49.09 19.70
N ARG A 97 -19.23 -48.68 20.97
CA ARG A 97 -19.92 -49.40 22.05
C ARG A 97 -21.43 -49.45 21.85
N ASP A 98 -22.04 -48.37 21.39
CA ASP A 98 -23.48 -48.33 21.13
C ASP A 98 -23.89 -49.20 19.94
N LEU A 99 -23.10 -49.21 18.86
CA LEU A 99 -23.32 -50.10 17.71
C LEU A 99 -23.11 -51.57 18.09
N GLU A 100 -22.06 -51.88 18.84
CA GLU A 100 -21.85 -53.23 19.39
C GLU A 100 -23.02 -53.67 20.27
N ARG A 101 -23.55 -52.76 21.11
CA ARG A 101 -24.73 -53.05 21.93
C ARG A 101 -25.96 -53.36 21.09
N ILE A 102 -26.25 -52.58 20.06
CA ILE A 102 -27.38 -52.81 19.14
C ILE A 102 -27.20 -54.16 18.42
N HIS A 103 -26.00 -54.44 17.92
CA HIS A 103 -25.70 -55.71 17.27
C HIS A 103 -25.88 -56.90 18.22
N SER A 104 -25.37 -56.82 19.46
CA SER A 104 -25.59 -57.85 20.48
C SER A 104 -27.07 -58.08 20.76
N GLN A 105 -27.86 -57.01 20.90
CA GLN A 105 -29.31 -57.13 21.12
C GLN A 105 -30.02 -57.79 19.95
N LEU A 106 -29.68 -57.45 18.70
CA LEU A 106 -30.24 -58.08 17.51
C LEU A 106 -29.97 -59.60 17.51
N THR A 107 -28.72 -59.99 17.79
CA THR A 107 -28.34 -61.41 17.85
C THR A 107 -29.03 -62.17 18.99
N GLU A 108 -29.18 -61.55 20.17
CA GLU A 108 -29.87 -62.15 21.30
C GLU A 108 -31.36 -62.38 21.00
N LYS A 109 -32.01 -61.40 20.35
CA LYS A 109 -33.41 -61.50 19.91
C LYS A 109 -33.59 -62.58 18.84
N ASP A 110 -32.69 -62.66 17.86
CA ASP A 110 -32.73 -63.74 16.86
C ASP A 110 -32.61 -65.13 17.51
N MET A 111 -31.73 -65.28 18.50
CA MET A 111 -31.63 -66.52 19.28
C MET A 111 -32.92 -66.84 20.04
N LYS A 112 -33.55 -65.83 20.66
CA LYS A 112 -34.83 -66.00 21.36
C LYS A 112 -35.96 -66.40 20.40
N ILE A 113 -36.03 -65.77 19.23
CA ILE A 113 -36.99 -66.10 18.17
C ILE A 113 -36.85 -67.57 17.76
N MET A 114 -35.61 -68.03 17.50
CA MET A 114 -35.36 -69.43 17.17
C MET A 114 -35.82 -70.37 18.29
N ALA A 115 -35.50 -70.07 19.55
CA ALA A 115 -35.89 -70.89 20.69
C ALA A 115 -37.42 -70.97 20.88
N LEU A 116 -38.14 -69.87 20.68
CA LEU A 116 -39.61 -69.85 20.74
C LEU A 116 -40.22 -70.67 19.59
N ASN A 117 -39.70 -70.55 18.37
CA ASN A 117 -40.14 -71.37 17.24
C ASN A 117 -39.92 -72.86 17.50
N ASP A 118 -38.75 -73.26 18.01
CA ASP A 118 -38.46 -74.65 18.36
C ASP A 118 -39.45 -75.17 19.42
N THR A 119 -39.79 -74.32 20.40
CA THR A 119 -40.78 -74.65 21.44
C THR A 119 -42.17 -74.83 20.83
N ILE A 120 -42.60 -73.93 19.96
CA ILE A 120 -43.89 -74.03 19.26
C ILE A 120 -43.96 -75.34 18.47
N LEU A 121 -42.93 -75.66 17.67
CA LEU A 121 -42.88 -76.91 16.90
C LEU A 121 -42.96 -78.15 17.79
N GLU A 122 -42.30 -78.14 18.96
CA GLU A 122 -42.41 -79.23 19.93
C GLU A 122 -43.85 -79.37 20.45
N LYS A 123 -44.51 -78.26 20.80
CA LYS A 123 -45.90 -78.28 21.28
C LYS A 123 -46.87 -78.72 20.19
N GLU A 124 -46.68 -78.30 18.95
CA GLU A 124 -47.45 -78.76 17.79
C GLU A 124 -47.35 -80.28 17.64
N GLY A 125 -46.13 -80.84 17.74
CA GLY A 125 -45.92 -82.29 17.77
C GLY A 125 -46.68 -82.97 18.91
N GLN A 126 -46.56 -82.45 20.14
CA GLN A 126 -47.28 -82.97 21.31
C GLN A 126 -48.80 -82.92 21.14
N ILE A 127 -49.34 -81.87 20.53
CA ILE A 127 -50.78 -81.73 20.24
C ILE A 127 -51.22 -82.83 19.29
N ILE A 128 -50.49 -83.07 18.21
CA ILE A 128 -50.82 -84.11 17.23
C ILE A 128 -50.89 -85.48 17.91
N GLU A 129 -49.87 -85.82 18.71
CA GLU A 129 -49.83 -87.08 19.47
C GLU A 129 -50.99 -87.20 20.47
N LEU A 130 -51.28 -86.13 21.22
CA LEU A 130 -52.38 -86.11 22.19
C LEU A 130 -53.75 -86.21 21.51
N GLN A 131 -53.93 -85.56 20.36
CA GLN A 131 -55.15 -85.66 19.57
C GLN A 131 -55.35 -87.08 19.02
N GLU A 132 -54.28 -87.75 18.57
CA GLU A 132 -54.33 -89.15 18.15
C GLU A 132 -54.72 -90.07 19.32
N MET A 133 -54.09 -89.92 20.49
CA MET A 133 -54.49 -90.66 21.69
C MET A 133 -55.95 -90.39 22.09
N CYS A 134 -56.44 -89.15 21.98
CA CYS A 134 -57.84 -88.82 22.27
C CYS A 134 -58.80 -89.56 21.32
N ARG A 135 -58.44 -89.62 20.04
CA ARG A 135 -59.19 -90.34 19.02
C ARG A 135 -59.24 -91.84 19.33
N GLU A 136 -58.10 -92.46 19.62
CA GLU A 136 -58.00 -93.87 20.02
C GLU A 136 -58.82 -94.16 21.28
N GLN A 137 -58.73 -93.31 22.31
CA GLN A 137 -59.53 -93.46 23.53
C GLN A 137 -61.03 -93.40 23.21
N GLY A 138 -61.46 -92.48 22.34
CA GLY A 138 -62.84 -92.39 21.87
C GLY A 138 -63.30 -93.66 21.14
N GLU A 139 -62.44 -94.25 20.32
CA GLU A 139 -62.71 -95.52 19.62
C GLU A 139 -62.79 -96.70 20.60
N VAL A 140 -61.87 -96.79 21.56
CA VAL A 140 -61.89 -97.82 22.61
C VAL A 140 -63.13 -97.70 23.47
N VAL A 141 -63.52 -96.49 23.88
CA VAL A 141 -64.76 -96.25 24.63
C VAL A 141 -65.98 -96.68 23.81
N ARG A 142 -66.02 -96.35 22.52
CA ARG A 142 -67.10 -96.77 21.61
C ARG A 142 -67.14 -98.29 21.43
N ALA A 143 -65.99 -98.94 21.27
CA ALA A 143 -65.87 -100.39 21.17
C ALA A 143 -66.29 -101.08 22.48
N LYS A 144 -65.87 -100.55 23.63
CA LYS A 144 -66.28 -101.03 24.96
C LYS A 144 -67.79 -100.86 25.18
N ALA A 145 -68.37 -99.74 24.79
CA ALA A 145 -69.81 -99.52 24.86
C ALA A 145 -70.58 -100.51 23.98
N LYS A 146 -70.13 -100.72 22.73
CA LYS A 146 -70.70 -101.75 21.83
C LYS A 146 -70.55 -103.16 22.42
N ALA A 147 -69.38 -103.52 22.94
CA ALA A 147 -69.14 -104.82 23.58
C ALA A 147 -70.02 -105.02 24.82
N PHE A 148 -70.15 -103.99 25.66
CA PHE A 148 -71.04 -104.01 26.82
C PHE A 148 -72.50 -104.15 26.40
N GLN A 149 -72.94 -103.47 25.33
CA GLN A 149 -74.29 -103.61 24.78
C GLN A 149 -74.54 -105.03 24.25
N ILE A 150 -73.55 -105.65 23.58
CA ILE A 150 -73.62 -107.04 23.13
C ILE A 150 -73.68 -108.00 24.34
N ILE A 151 -72.85 -107.77 25.37
CA ILE A 151 -72.86 -108.57 26.60
C ILE A 151 -74.22 -108.41 27.30
N GLN A 152 -74.75 -107.21 27.42
CA GLN A 152 -76.08 -106.96 28.00
C GLN A 152 -77.17 -107.65 27.20
N GLN A 153 -77.14 -107.58 25.85
CA GLN A 153 -78.08 -108.31 25.00
C GLN A 153 -77.94 -109.84 25.17
N LYS A 154 -76.72 -110.37 25.21
CA LYS A 154 -76.46 -111.80 25.44
C LYS A 154 -76.89 -112.24 26.84
N LEU A 155 -76.64 -111.46 27.89
CA LEU A 155 -77.13 -111.71 29.25
C LEU A 155 -78.67 -111.71 29.27
N LEU A 156 -79.31 -110.75 28.60
CA LEU A 156 -80.77 -110.69 28.49
C LEU A 156 -81.35 -111.91 27.76
N VAL A 157 -80.65 -112.42 26.73
CA VAL A 157 -81.04 -113.62 25.96
C VAL A 157 -80.75 -114.91 26.72
N PHE A 158 -79.63 -115.01 27.44
CA PHE A 158 -79.25 -116.18 28.24
C PHE A 158 -80.14 -116.33 29.49
N LEU A 159 -80.65 -115.22 30.01
CA LEU A 159 -81.60 -115.18 31.12
C LEU A 159 -83.07 -115.35 30.67
N ARG A 160 -83.33 -115.46 29.37
CA ARG A 160 -84.68 -115.63 28.80
C ARG A 160 -85.37 -116.96 29.20
N PRO A 161 -84.69 -118.10 29.41
CA PRO A 161 -85.30 -119.34 29.93
C PRO A 161 -85.54 -119.34 31.45
N LEU A 162 -84.91 -118.44 32.21
CA LEU A 162 -85.10 -118.26 33.66
C LEU A 162 -86.09 -117.12 33.97
N GLY A 163 -86.94 -116.79 32.99
CA GLY A 163 -87.66 -115.53 32.81
C GLY A 163 -88.61 -115.09 33.94
N TRP A 164 -88.86 -115.92 34.96
CA TRP A 164 -89.63 -115.51 36.13
C TRP A 164 -88.77 -115.07 37.32
N TRP A 165 -87.64 -115.73 37.58
CA TRP A 165 -86.80 -115.40 38.73
C TRP A 165 -85.92 -114.16 38.49
N PHE A 166 -85.45 -113.97 37.26
CA PHE A 166 -84.55 -112.83 36.95
C PHE A 166 -85.28 -111.50 36.74
N SER A 167 -86.54 -111.51 36.30
CA SER A 167 -87.35 -110.29 36.21
C SER A 167 -87.56 -109.64 37.59
N CYS A 168 -87.63 -110.46 38.64
CA CYS A 168 -87.75 -109.98 40.02
C CYS A 168 -86.42 -109.45 40.58
N LEU A 169 -85.28 -110.10 40.27
CA LEU A 169 -83.96 -109.69 40.76
C LEU A 169 -83.39 -108.46 40.02
N LEU A 170 -83.63 -108.36 38.71
CA LEU A 170 -83.17 -107.23 37.89
C LEU A 170 -83.94 -105.94 38.19
N ARG A 171 -85.16 -106.05 38.73
CA ARG A 171 -85.94 -104.89 39.24
C ARG A 171 -85.44 -104.40 40.60
N LEU A 172 -84.78 -105.25 41.40
CA LEU A 172 -84.13 -104.85 42.67
C LEU A 172 -82.75 -104.20 42.46
N CYS A 173 -81.93 -104.69 41.52
CA CYS A 173 -80.59 -104.12 41.28
C CYS A 173 -80.60 -102.81 40.48
N ARG A 174 -81.68 -102.46 39.78
CA ARG A 174 -81.77 -101.20 39.00
C ARG A 174 -82.11 -99.97 39.85
N PHE A 175 -82.21 -100.11 41.18
CA PHE A 175 -82.56 -99.00 42.08
C PHE A 175 -81.35 -98.35 42.79
N GLN A 176 -80.11 -98.80 42.54
CA GLN A 176 -78.94 -98.35 43.32
C GLN A 176 -77.83 -97.61 42.53
N ASP A 177 -78.00 -97.29 41.24
CA ASP A 177 -76.99 -96.55 40.47
C ASP A 177 -77.59 -95.40 39.62
N PHE A 178 -78.29 -94.46 40.27
CA PHE A 178 -78.51 -93.13 39.70
C PHE A 178 -78.02 -92.06 40.69
N GLY A 179 -76.73 -91.78 40.61
CA GLY A 179 -76.10 -90.66 41.29
C GLY A 179 -74.93 -90.14 40.48
N THR A 180 -75.05 -88.89 40.02
CA THR A 180 -74.02 -87.94 39.55
C THR A 180 -73.72 -87.78 38.05
N ARG A 181 -73.93 -86.51 37.63
CA ARG A 181 -73.33 -85.68 36.54
C ARG A 181 -73.88 -85.86 35.11
N THR A 182 -74.67 -84.94 34.56
CA THR A 182 -74.49 -83.50 34.21
C THR A 182 -73.39 -83.21 33.19
N THR A 183 -73.75 -82.32 32.26
CA THR A 183 -72.98 -81.57 31.24
C THR A 183 -72.67 -82.31 29.94
N ARG A 184 -73.56 -82.14 28.97
CA ARG A 184 -73.29 -82.29 27.54
C ARG A 184 -72.94 -80.91 26.99
N GLU A 185 -71.83 -80.89 26.27
CA GLU A 185 -71.16 -79.75 25.67
C GLU A 185 -71.86 -79.34 24.37
N ASP A 186 -71.99 -78.03 24.17
CA ASP A 186 -72.26 -77.40 22.89
C ASP A 186 -70.92 -77.15 22.20
N SER A 187 -70.79 -77.57 20.94
CA SER A 187 -69.64 -77.27 20.10
C SER A 187 -69.87 -75.98 19.31
N THR A 188 -68.85 -75.14 19.37
CA THR A 188 -68.59 -73.93 18.60
C THR A 188 -68.39 -74.21 17.11
N GLU A 189 -69.10 -73.46 16.26
CA GLU A 189 -68.70 -73.20 14.87
C GLU A 189 -68.27 -71.73 14.78
N THR A 190 -67.02 -71.45 14.42
CA THR A 190 -66.66 -70.19 13.78
C THR A 190 -65.44 -70.40 12.89
N GLU A 191 -65.67 -70.27 11.58
CA GLU A 191 -64.68 -70.10 10.53
C GLU A 191 -64.03 -68.71 10.64
N ALA A 192 -62.73 -68.61 10.33
CA ALA A 192 -62.16 -67.48 9.59
C ALA A 192 -60.74 -67.83 9.14
N ALA A 193 -60.62 -68.36 7.92
CA ALA A 193 -59.37 -68.35 7.17
C ALA A 193 -59.19 -66.94 6.57
N TYR A 194 -58.21 -66.19 7.07
CA TYR A 194 -57.67 -65.01 6.38
C TYR A 194 -56.64 -65.48 5.36
N VAL A 195 -56.91 -65.27 4.07
CA VAL A 195 -55.91 -65.35 3.00
C VAL A 195 -55.60 -63.93 2.54
N PHE A 196 -54.30 -63.64 2.54
CA PHE A 196 -53.63 -62.40 2.19
C PHE A 196 -53.70 -62.21 0.65
N GLU A 197 -54.27 -61.10 0.17
CA GLU A 197 -54.17 -60.69 -1.24
C GLU A 197 -53.31 -59.43 -1.31
N SER A 198 -52.15 -59.57 -1.94
CA SER A 198 -51.14 -58.53 -2.12
C SER A 198 -51.61 -57.51 -3.15
N SER A 199 -51.77 -56.25 -2.71
CA SER A 199 -52.00 -55.11 -3.60
C SER A 199 -50.69 -54.36 -3.79
N PHE A 200 -50.15 -54.39 -5.01
CA PHE A 200 -49.18 -53.43 -5.51
C PHE A 200 -49.82 -52.55 -6.58
N THR A 201 -49.66 -51.23 -6.45
CA THR A 201 -49.56 -50.15 -7.47
C THR A 201 -49.84 -48.82 -6.76
N SER A 202 -49.33 -47.63 -7.10
CA SER A 202 -48.23 -47.12 -7.95
C SER A 202 -48.23 -45.57 -7.85
N LEU A 203 -47.15 -44.94 -8.36
CA LEU A 203 -47.00 -43.52 -8.81
C LEU A 203 -46.67 -42.48 -7.73
N SER A 204 -45.86 -41.43 -7.94
CA SER A 204 -45.31 -40.74 -9.13
C SER A 204 -44.12 -39.85 -8.67
N SER A 205 -43.20 -39.36 -9.51
CA SER A 205 -43.33 -38.05 -10.19
C SER A 205 -42.08 -37.64 -11.00
N SER A 206 -42.33 -36.77 -11.99
CA SER A 206 -41.45 -35.83 -12.75
C SER A 206 -40.88 -36.33 -14.09
N GLN A 207 -41.50 -36.00 -15.24
CA GLN A 207 -41.49 -34.73 -16.03
C GLN A 207 -40.12 -34.47 -16.71
N GLN A 208 -40.00 -34.65 -18.04
CA GLN A 208 -40.24 -33.68 -19.15
C GLN A 208 -39.24 -32.50 -19.16
N LEU A 209 -38.63 -32.01 -20.26
CA LEU A 209 -39.13 -31.78 -21.62
C LEU A 209 -37.99 -31.33 -22.60
N LEU A 210 -38.14 -31.69 -23.89
CA LEU A 210 -37.82 -31.06 -25.22
C LEU A 210 -37.14 -29.66 -25.31
N LYS A 211 -36.57 -29.14 -26.43
CA LYS A 211 -36.06 -29.55 -27.77
C LYS A 211 -35.82 -28.24 -28.59
N GLU A 212 -34.82 -28.21 -29.51
CA GLU A 212 -34.65 -27.37 -30.74
C GLU A 212 -34.56 -25.81 -30.64
N GLN A 213 -33.86 -25.00 -31.47
CA GLN A 213 -33.36 -25.09 -32.86
C GLN A 213 -32.32 -23.95 -33.23
N HIS A 214 -31.42 -24.24 -34.20
CA HIS A 214 -30.65 -23.43 -35.21
C HIS A 214 -30.00 -22.04 -34.94
N HIS A 215 -28.72 -21.84 -35.29
CA HIS A 215 -28.15 -21.44 -36.61
C HIS A 215 -26.60 -21.19 -36.56
N ASP A 216 -25.89 -21.66 -37.60
CA ASP A 216 -24.78 -21.03 -38.38
C ASP A 216 -23.89 -19.96 -37.69
N SER A 217 -22.54 -19.93 -37.74
CA SER A 217 -21.64 -20.12 -38.89
C SER A 217 -20.19 -19.67 -38.54
N PHE A 218 -19.25 -20.05 -39.41
CA PHE A 218 -17.90 -19.48 -39.67
C PHE A 218 -16.68 -19.84 -38.77
N SER A 219 -15.78 -20.60 -39.39
CA SER A 219 -14.31 -20.49 -39.27
C SER A 219 -13.81 -19.41 -40.24
N PRO A 220 -12.76 -18.63 -39.91
CA PRO A 220 -11.41 -18.85 -40.48
C PRO A 220 -10.29 -18.46 -39.47
N GLY A 221 -9.02 -18.91 -39.52
CA GLY A 221 -8.08 -18.90 -40.65
C GLY A 221 -6.90 -17.95 -40.31
N HIS A 222 -5.67 -18.45 -40.47
CA HIS A 222 -4.37 -17.79 -40.21
C HIS A 222 -4.15 -16.40 -40.83
N ALA A 223 -3.30 -15.56 -40.20
CA ALA A 223 -2.04 -15.09 -40.80
C ALA A 223 -1.20 -14.19 -39.85
N VAL A 224 0.10 -14.44 -39.92
CA VAL A 224 1.25 -13.70 -39.40
C VAL A 224 1.36 -12.31 -40.03
N ILE A 225 1.66 -11.26 -39.24
CA ILE A 225 2.55 -10.16 -39.67
C ILE A 225 3.41 -9.66 -38.50
N HIS A 226 4.73 -9.75 -38.70
CA HIS A 226 5.78 -9.02 -38.01
C HIS A 226 5.73 -7.52 -38.35
N PHE A 227 5.77 -6.65 -37.34
CA PHE A 227 6.37 -5.31 -37.41
C PHE A 227 7.15 -5.10 -36.10
N LYS A 228 8.45 -5.38 -36.09
CA LYS A 228 9.54 -4.40 -36.21
C LYS A 228 9.39 -3.22 -35.26
N THR A 229 10.08 -3.35 -34.13
CA THR A 229 10.42 -2.32 -33.14
C THR A 229 10.91 -1.06 -33.84
N GLY A 230 10.10 -0.01 -33.79
CA GLY A 230 10.40 1.32 -34.35
C GLY A 230 10.88 2.26 -33.26
N SER A 231 12.14 2.66 -33.39
CA SER A 231 12.72 3.98 -33.10
C SER A 231 12.17 4.79 -31.92
N SER A 232 12.87 4.66 -30.79
CA SER A 232 13.16 5.80 -29.92
C SER A 232 14.14 6.79 -30.60
N ALA A 233 14.09 8.06 -30.18
CA ALA A 233 14.93 9.22 -30.54
C ALA A 233 14.39 10.05 -31.71
N SER A 234 13.92 11.29 -31.48
CA SER A 234 14.73 12.52 -31.32
C SER A 234 13.78 13.72 -31.00
N PRO A 235 14.19 14.91 -30.49
CA PRO A 235 15.28 15.74 -31.05
C PRO A 235 16.06 16.61 -30.00
N PRO A 236 16.85 17.62 -30.44
CA PRO A 236 18.31 17.67 -30.35
C PRO A 236 18.85 18.46 -29.14
N PRO A 237 20.14 18.33 -28.80
CA PRO A 237 20.90 19.39 -28.17
C PRO A 237 21.84 20.07 -29.19
N ILE A 238 21.80 21.39 -29.20
CA ILE A 238 22.84 22.25 -29.76
C ILE A 238 23.81 22.53 -28.62
N ASP A 239 25.08 22.19 -28.81
CA ASP A 239 26.20 22.99 -28.28
C ASP A 239 27.33 22.96 -29.31
N PRO A 240 27.97 24.10 -29.63
CA PRO A 240 29.05 24.17 -30.60
C PRO A 240 30.40 23.91 -29.92
N SER A 241 31.42 23.80 -30.77
CA SER A 241 32.86 23.72 -30.46
C SER A 241 33.40 22.34 -30.09
N GLU A 242 33.84 21.62 -31.13
CA GLU A 242 35.18 21.03 -31.21
C GLU A 242 35.45 20.60 -32.66
N GLU A 243 36.05 21.49 -33.45
CA GLU A 243 36.81 21.08 -34.63
C GLU A 243 38.28 21.42 -34.39
N CYS A 244 39.08 20.37 -34.23
CA CYS A 244 40.52 20.43 -34.40
C CYS A 244 40.83 20.77 -35.86
N SER A 245 41.67 21.78 -36.08
CA SER A 245 42.51 21.84 -37.28
C SER A 245 43.87 22.44 -36.94
N SER A 246 44.79 21.54 -36.63
CA SER A 246 46.22 21.72 -36.79
C SER A 246 46.58 21.63 -38.27
N VAL A 247 46.93 22.76 -38.88
CA VAL A 247 47.64 22.82 -40.16
C VAL A 247 48.81 23.79 -40.01
N THR A 248 50.00 23.24 -40.14
CA THR A 248 51.29 23.91 -40.35
C THR A 248 51.40 24.38 -41.80
N HIS A 249 51.76 25.65 -42.05
CA HIS A 249 52.82 26.00 -43.02
C HIS A 249 53.28 27.47 -42.92
N ASP A 250 54.55 27.61 -43.29
CA ASP A 250 55.49 28.73 -43.32
C ASP A 250 55.12 30.08 -44.00
N ASN A 251 55.96 31.08 -43.63
CA ASN A 251 56.70 32.05 -44.47
C ASN A 251 56.25 33.52 -44.58
N GLY A 252 57.25 34.41 -44.38
CA GLY A 252 57.42 35.71 -45.03
C GLY A 252 57.01 36.93 -44.18
N ASN A 253 57.88 37.56 -43.38
CA ASN A 253 58.99 38.49 -43.71
C ASN A 253 58.55 39.95 -44.01
N ILE A 254 59.41 40.89 -43.56
CA ILE A 254 59.53 42.33 -43.92
C ILE A 254 58.92 43.36 -42.94
N GLN A 255 59.72 43.71 -41.92
CA GLN A 255 60.43 44.99 -41.70
C GLN A 255 59.94 46.28 -42.39
N ASP A 256 59.79 47.36 -41.61
CA ASP A 256 60.17 48.78 -41.88
C ASP A 256 59.65 49.61 -40.68
N ASP A 257 60.48 50.10 -39.75
CA ASP A 257 61.29 51.33 -39.81
C ASP A 257 60.60 52.51 -40.51
N LEU A 258 60.12 53.50 -39.73
CA LEU A 258 60.73 54.85 -39.74
C LEU A 258 60.16 55.80 -38.67
N ASP A 259 61.13 56.48 -38.06
CA ASP A 259 61.19 57.70 -37.25
C ASP A 259 60.18 58.84 -37.48
N THR A 260 59.89 59.60 -36.41
CA THR A 260 60.06 61.07 -36.18
C THR A 260 59.04 61.53 -35.09
N ASP A 261 59.29 62.39 -34.09
CA ASP A 261 60.26 63.47 -33.89
C ASP A 261 60.52 63.71 -32.38
N ASP A 262 61.79 63.86 -32.00
CA ASP A 262 62.27 64.51 -30.78
C ASP A 262 62.89 65.85 -31.20
N ILE A 263 62.32 66.96 -30.74
CA ILE A 263 62.80 68.32 -31.01
C ILE A 263 63.68 68.75 -29.83
N GLY A 264 64.99 68.73 -30.04
CA GLY A 264 65.96 69.04 -28.99
C GLY A 264 67.31 69.55 -29.49
N CYS A 265 67.31 70.73 -30.11
CA CYS A 265 68.43 71.69 -30.15
C CYS A 265 69.57 71.45 -31.17
N ALA A 266 69.44 72.12 -32.32
CA ALA A 266 70.56 72.41 -33.21
C ALA A 266 71.41 73.58 -32.67
N SER A 267 72.70 73.28 -32.45
CA SER A 267 73.88 74.00 -32.95
C SER A 267 74.04 75.51 -32.70
N ALA A 268 75.08 75.87 -31.95
CA ALA A 268 75.91 77.03 -32.29
C ALA A 268 77.37 76.84 -31.86
N LEU A 269 78.16 76.46 -32.87
CA LEU A 269 79.62 76.60 -32.96
C LEU A 269 80.14 77.94 -32.41
N TYR A 270 81.03 77.89 -31.41
CA TYR A 270 82.08 78.89 -31.23
C TYR A 270 83.45 78.23 -31.32
N LYS A 271 83.96 78.14 -32.55
CA LYS A 271 85.36 77.85 -32.84
C LYS A 271 86.23 79.03 -32.39
N LYS A 272 87.11 78.74 -31.43
CA LYS A 272 88.21 79.58 -30.93
C LYS A 272 89.21 79.86 -32.07
N LYS A 273 89.16 81.06 -32.68
CA LYS A 273 90.14 81.48 -33.71
C LYS A 273 91.40 82.07 -33.05
N HIS A 274 92.55 81.58 -33.50
CA HIS A 274 93.88 82.09 -33.16
C HIS A 274 94.15 83.45 -33.83
N ARG A 275 94.81 84.30 -33.06
CA ARG A 275 95.21 85.68 -33.34
C ARG A 275 96.35 85.68 -34.39
N LYS A 276 96.18 86.34 -35.53
CA LYS A 276 97.29 86.79 -36.40
C LYS A 276 97.25 88.31 -36.50
N LYS A 277 98.32 88.96 -36.05
CA LYS A 277 98.62 90.38 -36.23
C LYS A 277 99.08 90.59 -37.69
N VAL A 278 98.54 91.59 -38.37
CA VAL A 278 99.11 92.14 -39.60
C VAL A 278 99.03 93.66 -39.52
N THR A 279 100.20 94.29 -39.50
CA THR A 279 100.46 95.73 -39.57
C THR A 279 100.65 96.12 -41.04
N PHE A 280 100.11 97.26 -41.45
CA PHE A 280 100.35 97.86 -42.77
C PHE A 280 101.52 98.84 -42.70
N ASP A 281 102.44 98.72 -43.67
CA ASP A 281 103.53 99.65 -43.98
C ASP A 281 102.98 100.98 -44.54
N LEU A 282 103.62 102.09 -44.14
CA LEU A 282 103.55 103.38 -44.84
C LEU A 282 104.96 103.96 -44.97
N SER A 283 105.27 104.51 -46.14
CA SER A 283 106.48 105.27 -46.47
C SER A 283 106.15 106.20 -47.66
N PRO A 284 106.92 107.27 -47.94
CA PRO A 284 106.79 108.61 -47.37
C PRO A 284 106.63 109.68 -48.48
N PRO A 285 106.59 110.99 -48.15
CA PRO A 285 107.12 111.96 -49.11
C PRO A 285 108.24 112.80 -48.51
N LYS A 286 109.28 112.90 -49.33
CA LYS A 286 110.38 113.87 -49.29
C LYS A 286 109.82 115.28 -49.42
N GLU A 287 110.54 116.27 -48.90
CA GLU A 287 110.78 117.48 -49.69
C GLU A 287 112.11 118.14 -49.33
N PHE A 288 112.74 118.64 -50.39
CA PHE A 288 114.12 119.06 -50.50
C PHE A 288 114.28 120.55 -50.16
N ARG A 289 115.33 120.83 -49.39
CA ARG A 289 116.31 121.93 -49.45
C ARG A 289 116.17 122.96 -50.59
N SER A 290 116.36 124.24 -50.26
CA SER A 290 117.04 125.20 -51.13
C SER A 290 117.82 126.24 -50.32
N GLY A 291 119.08 126.49 -50.73
CA GLY A 291 119.98 127.54 -50.22
C GLY A 291 119.86 128.84 -51.04
N ILE A 292 120.00 130.01 -50.39
CA ILE A 292 121.20 130.88 -50.21
C ILE A 292 121.42 131.88 -51.35
N GLY A 293 121.43 133.16 -50.93
CA GLY A 293 122.24 134.29 -51.45
C GLY A 293 121.53 135.21 -52.46
N GLN A 294 121.75 136.53 -52.51
CA GLN A 294 122.47 137.51 -51.70
C GLN A 294 122.10 138.92 -52.25
N GLU A 295 122.15 139.93 -51.40
CA GLU A 295 122.44 141.38 -51.65
C GLU A 295 121.50 142.34 -52.43
N GLU A 296 120.97 143.27 -51.63
CA GLU A 296 120.93 144.75 -51.71
C GLU A 296 120.77 145.53 -53.03
N ASN A 297 119.69 146.36 -52.99
CA ASN A 297 119.36 147.66 -53.63
C ASN A 297 118.02 147.52 -54.34
N ASP A 298 116.86 147.97 -53.85
CA ASP A 298 116.51 149.36 -53.56
C ASP A 298 115.17 149.35 -52.74
N ILE A 299 115.18 149.89 -51.52
CA ILE A 299 114.23 149.63 -50.39
C ILE A 299 112.76 150.01 -50.67
N THR A 300 112.47 150.72 -51.76
CA THR A 300 111.17 151.36 -52.01
C THR A 300 110.15 150.43 -52.70
N GLN A 301 110.59 149.37 -53.40
CA GLN A 301 109.70 148.43 -54.10
C GLN A 301 109.16 147.31 -53.18
N ALA A 302 109.91 146.92 -52.14
CA ALA A 302 109.53 145.86 -51.20
C ALA A 302 108.30 146.21 -50.32
N PHE A 303 108.06 147.49 -50.06
CA PHE A 303 106.94 147.91 -49.21
C PHE A 303 105.58 147.71 -49.89
N ILE A 304 105.52 147.88 -51.21
CA ILE A 304 104.31 147.66 -52.01
C ILE A 304 103.99 146.17 -52.10
N ASP A 305 105.02 145.35 -52.36
CA ASP A 305 104.86 143.90 -52.48
C ASP A 305 104.45 143.25 -51.14
N VAL A 306 105.02 143.68 -50.00
CA VAL A 306 104.62 143.20 -48.67
C VAL A 306 103.19 143.60 -48.31
N THR A 307 102.69 144.75 -48.78
CA THR A 307 101.31 145.18 -48.50
C THR A 307 100.30 144.31 -49.26
N VAL A 308 100.55 144.04 -50.53
CA VAL A 308 99.72 143.13 -51.35
C VAL A 308 99.76 141.70 -50.81
N GLU A 309 100.94 141.24 -50.38
CA GLU A 309 101.09 139.93 -49.74
C GLU A 309 100.35 139.85 -48.40
N ASN A 310 100.35 140.92 -47.58
CA ASN A 310 99.61 140.95 -46.33
C ASN A 310 98.08 140.88 -46.54
N ASP A 311 97.57 141.57 -47.56
CA ASP A 311 96.15 141.51 -47.93
C ASP A 311 95.76 140.12 -48.45
N GLN A 312 96.63 139.47 -49.24
CA GLN A 312 96.43 138.07 -49.66
C GLN A 312 96.45 137.09 -48.48
N LEU A 313 97.32 137.30 -47.49
CA LEU A 313 97.35 136.48 -46.28
C LEU A 313 96.08 136.62 -45.45
N ARG A 314 95.52 137.84 -45.32
CA ARG A 314 94.24 138.07 -44.64
C ARG A 314 93.09 137.35 -45.32
N GLN A 315 93.04 137.38 -46.65
CA GLN A 315 92.03 136.67 -47.42
C GLN A 315 92.18 135.15 -47.29
N THR A 316 93.42 134.64 -47.31
CA THR A 316 93.70 133.21 -47.11
C THR A 316 93.28 132.74 -45.72
N ILE A 317 93.52 133.56 -44.68
CA ILE A 317 93.07 133.26 -43.31
C ILE A 317 91.54 133.21 -43.25
N GLN A 318 90.85 134.17 -43.87
CA GLN A 318 89.39 134.20 -43.88
C GLN A 318 88.78 133.01 -44.65
N GLU A 319 89.42 132.59 -45.75
CA GLU A 319 89.07 131.37 -46.47
C GLU A 319 89.36 130.10 -45.66
N MET A 320 90.47 130.06 -44.92
CA MET A 320 90.78 128.96 -43.99
C MET A 320 89.79 128.90 -42.83
N GLU A 321 89.38 130.02 -42.25
CA GLU A 321 88.38 130.09 -41.17
C GLU A 321 87.00 129.63 -41.66
N LYS A 322 86.65 130.01 -42.89
CA LYS A 322 85.43 129.55 -43.55
C LYS A 322 85.48 128.04 -43.80
N CYS A 323 86.55 127.53 -44.40
CA CYS A 323 86.76 126.09 -44.61
C CYS A 323 86.78 125.29 -43.32
N ALA A 324 87.37 125.83 -42.24
CA ALA A 324 87.37 125.19 -40.92
C ALA A 324 85.97 125.16 -40.30
N SER A 325 85.21 126.25 -40.44
CA SER A 325 83.82 126.34 -39.97
C SER A 325 82.92 125.38 -40.73
N ASP A 326 83.06 125.30 -42.06
CA ASP A 326 82.32 124.36 -42.91
C ASP A 326 82.68 122.91 -42.55
N SER A 327 83.97 122.61 -42.38
CA SER A 327 84.43 121.28 -41.94
C SER A 327 83.91 120.90 -40.55
N GLN A 328 83.80 121.86 -39.63
CA GLN A 328 83.30 121.63 -38.28
C GLN A 328 81.77 121.45 -38.25
N ASN A 329 81.05 122.15 -39.13
CA ASN A 329 79.63 121.94 -39.35
C ASN A 329 79.37 120.56 -39.98
N ASP A 330 80.14 120.16 -40.99
CA ASP A 330 80.05 118.84 -41.63
C ASP A 330 80.38 117.72 -40.63
N LEU A 331 81.40 117.89 -39.79
CA LEU A 331 81.71 116.94 -38.71
C LEU A 331 80.58 116.85 -37.68
N SER A 332 79.99 117.98 -37.29
CA SER A 332 78.85 118.01 -36.36
C SER A 332 77.62 117.32 -36.97
N GLN A 333 77.39 117.51 -38.28
CA GLN A 333 76.32 116.87 -39.02
C GLN A 333 76.54 115.35 -39.15
N LEU A 334 77.77 114.92 -39.48
CA LEU A 334 78.13 113.50 -39.52
C LEU A 334 78.04 112.83 -38.14
N GLN A 335 78.44 113.53 -37.08
CA GLN A 335 78.31 113.05 -35.71
C GLN A 335 76.83 112.87 -35.33
N ALA A 336 75.97 113.84 -35.67
CA ALA A 336 74.53 113.75 -35.45
C ALA A 336 73.89 112.59 -36.23
N GLN A 337 74.31 112.37 -37.49
CA GLN A 337 73.88 111.20 -38.28
C GLN A 337 74.35 109.87 -37.69
N LEU A 338 75.58 109.80 -37.17
CA LEU A 338 76.11 108.63 -36.48
C LEU A 338 75.31 108.32 -35.20
N ASP A 339 74.95 109.35 -34.44
CA ASP A 339 74.17 109.18 -33.22
C ASP A 339 72.69 108.86 -33.51
N GLU A 340 72.12 109.36 -34.60
CA GLU A 340 70.80 108.92 -35.11
C GLU A 340 70.85 107.45 -35.52
N MET A 341 71.81 107.06 -36.35
CA MET A 341 71.99 105.66 -36.78
C MET A 341 72.19 104.70 -35.59
N ARG A 342 72.90 105.13 -34.53
CA ARG A 342 73.04 104.35 -33.29
C ARG A 342 71.72 104.25 -32.53
N ARG A 343 70.93 105.33 -32.47
CA ARG A 343 69.60 105.32 -31.84
C ARG A 343 68.63 104.42 -32.62
N ASP A 344 68.61 104.51 -33.94
CA ASP A 344 67.81 103.66 -34.82
C ASP A 344 68.22 102.19 -34.72
N SER A 345 69.52 101.89 -34.70
CA SER A 345 70.01 100.52 -34.49
C SER A 345 69.56 99.95 -33.14
N ARG A 346 69.65 100.74 -32.05
CA ARG A 346 69.13 100.34 -30.72
C ARG A 346 67.61 100.14 -30.74
N ASN A 347 66.86 101.03 -31.38
CA ASN A 347 65.41 100.93 -31.50
C ASN A 347 64.99 99.71 -32.33
N GLN A 348 65.72 99.39 -33.41
CA GLN A 348 65.49 98.17 -34.19
C GLN A 348 65.72 96.91 -33.35
N VAL A 349 66.79 96.87 -32.54
CA VAL A 349 67.04 95.76 -31.62
C VAL A 349 65.95 95.64 -30.55
N LEU A 350 65.49 96.76 -29.98
CA LEU A 350 64.39 96.75 -29.01
C LEU A 350 63.06 96.31 -29.63
N LYS A 351 62.76 96.75 -30.85
CA LYS A 351 61.56 96.34 -31.60
C LYS A 351 61.60 94.86 -31.96
N ALA A 352 62.75 94.35 -32.41
CA ALA A 352 62.96 92.93 -32.66
C ALA A 352 62.81 92.11 -31.37
N ARG A 353 63.39 92.57 -30.26
CA ARG A 353 63.26 91.93 -28.94
C ARG A 353 61.82 91.93 -28.44
N ALA A 354 61.10 93.05 -28.55
CA ALA A 354 59.69 93.13 -28.16
C ALA A 354 58.81 92.23 -29.04
N SER A 355 59.06 92.17 -30.35
CA SER A 355 58.38 91.26 -31.27
C SER A 355 58.63 89.79 -30.91
N MET A 356 59.89 89.41 -30.64
CA MET A 356 60.23 88.06 -30.19
C MET A 356 59.62 87.72 -28.82
N GLN A 357 59.62 88.67 -27.88
CA GLN A 357 59.01 88.46 -26.56
C GLN A 357 57.48 88.33 -26.63
N GLY A 358 56.83 89.06 -27.54
CA GLY A 358 55.41 88.86 -27.86
C GLY A 358 55.15 87.46 -28.39
N LYS A 359 55.96 87.00 -29.35
CA LYS A 359 55.86 85.62 -29.87
C LYS A 359 56.12 84.55 -28.80
N ILE A 360 57.08 84.77 -27.90
CA ILE A 360 57.34 83.86 -26.77
C ILE A 360 56.10 83.80 -25.88
N ARG A 361 55.50 84.94 -25.53
CA ARG A 361 54.30 84.98 -24.71
C ARG A 361 53.11 84.28 -25.38
N ASP A 362 52.89 84.52 -26.68
CA ASP A 362 51.83 83.83 -27.43
C ASP A 362 52.05 82.30 -27.45
N LEU A 363 53.31 81.84 -27.51
CA LEU A 363 53.65 80.42 -27.43
C LEU A 363 53.47 79.87 -26.01
N GLU A 364 53.84 80.62 -24.98
CA GLU A 364 53.61 80.26 -23.56
C GLU A 364 52.10 80.12 -23.25
N ASP A 365 51.28 81.04 -23.76
CA ASP A 365 49.82 81.00 -23.62
C ASP A 365 49.22 79.80 -24.36
N LYS A 366 49.70 79.51 -25.59
CA LYS A 366 49.30 78.30 -26.34
C LYS A 366 49.69 77.02 -25.61
N ILE A 367 50.91 76.94 -25.08
CA ILE A 367 51.37 75.79 -24.28
C ILE A 367 50.50 75.64 -23.03
N SER A 368 50.17 76.74 -22.34
CA SER A 368 49.31 76.72 -21.16
C SER A 368 47.90 76.25 -21.48
N THR A 369 47.34 76.70 -22.61
CA THR A 369 46.01 76.29 -23.08
C THR A 369 46.00 74.79 -23.43
N ILE A 370 46.97 74.33 -24.21
CA ILE A 370 47.14 72.91 -24.57
C ILE A 370 47.34 72.05 -23.31
N ASN A 371 48.12 72.52 -22.34
CA ASN A 371 48.33 71.80 -21.08
C ASN A 371 47.05 71.71 -20.25
N ALA A 372 46.25 72.77 -20.18
CA ALA A 372 44.96 72.76 -19.50
C ALA A 372 43.95 71.81 -20.20
N GLU A 373 43.89 71.83 -21.52
CA GLU A 373 43.06 70.90 -22.31
C GLU A 373 43.49 69.44 -22.11
N ASN A 374 44.80 69.17 -22.13
CA ASN A 374 45.35 67.84 -21.87
C ASN A 374 45.04 67.39 -20.43
N ALA A 375 45.16 68.27 -19.43
CA ALA A 375 44.82 67.95 -18.05
C ALA A 375 43.34 67.58 -17.91
N ASN A 376 42.43 68.37 -18.49
CA ASN A 376 40.99 68.09 -18.51
C ASN A 376 40.68 66.75 -19.19
N LYS A 377 41.38 66.44 -20.29
CA LYS A 377 41.23 65.17 -21.02
C LYS A 377 41.70 63.99 -20.18
N VAL A 378 42.83 64.13 -19.47
CA VAL A 378 43.34 63.10 -18.55
C VAL A 378 42.36 62.87 -17.40
N GLU A 379 41.82 63.93 -16.80
CA GLU A 379 40.80 63.81 -15.74
C GLU A 379 39.54 63.11 -16.24
N TYR A 380 39.02 63.48 -17.42
CA TYR A 380 37.86 62.83 -18.02
C TYR A 380 38.12 61.34 -18.30
N LEU A 381 39.27 61.00 -18.87
CA LEU A 381 39.64 59.62 -19.15
C LEU A 381 39.79 58.81 -17.85
N ASN A 382 40.39 59.40 -16.81
CA ASN A 382 40.50 58.76 -15.49
C ASN A 382 39.11 58.52 -14.87
N ALA A 383 38.20 59.50 -14.93
CA ALA A 383 36.84 59.34 -14.44
C ALA A 383 36.07 58.24 -15.22
N SER A 384 36.25 58.18 -16.54
CA SER A 384 35.68 57.12 -17.38
C SER A 384 36.25 55.74 -17.03
N ILE A 385 37.56 55.64 -16.81
CA ILE A 385 38.22 54.39 -16.37
C ILE A 385 37.67 53.94 -15.01
N GLU A 386 37.51 54.84 -14.04
CA GLU A 386 36.95 54.49 -12.74
C GLU A 386 35.48 54.05 -12.82
N ALA A 387 34.67 54.70 -13.66
CA ALA A 387 33.29 54.28 -13.90
C ALA A 387 33.23 52.86 -14.50
N LEU A 388 34.09 52.57 -15.49
CA LEU A 388 34.20 51.23 -16.09
C LEU A 388 34.72 50.18 -15.09
N ARG A 389 35.64 50.55 -14.20
CA ARG A 389 36.10 49.67 -13.11
C ARG A 389 34.97 49.33 -12.14
N ALA A 390 34.19 50.33 -11.73
CA ALA A 390 33.05 50.15 -10.84
C ALA A 390 31.97 49.26 -11.47
N ASP A 391 31.65 49.47 -12.75
CA ASP A 391 30.68 48.67 -13.50
C ASP A 391 31.13 47.20 -13.65
N ARG A 392 32.40 46.99 -13.99
CA ARG A 392 33.00 45.65 -14.03
C ARG A 392 32.95 44.96 -12.66
N GLU A 393 33.28 45.67 -11.58
CA GLU A 393 33.25 45.11 -10.22
C GLU A 393 31.83 44.74 -9.80
N TRP A 394 30.84 45.58 -10.11
CA TRP A 394 29.43 45.28 -9.86
C TRP A 394 28.99 44.03 -10.63
N THR A 395 29.33 43.94 -11.91
CA THR A 395 29.02 42.78 -12.76
C THR A 395 29.66 41.49 -12.22
N LEU A 396 30.90 41.56 -11.74
CA LEU A 396 31.57 40.41 -11.12
C LEU A 396 30.89 39.99 -9.81
N LYS A 397 30.44 40.94 -8.99
CA LYS A 397 29.70 40.66 -7.75
C LYS A 397 28.34 40.01 -8.06
N GLU A 398 27.62 40.50 -9.04
CA GLU A 398 26.33 39.92 -9.45
C GLU A 398 26.51 38.52 -10.04
N ASN A 399 27.51 38.31 -10.91
CA ASN A 399 27.82 36.98 -11.42
C ASN A 399 28.19 36.00 -10.30
N ALA A 400 28.98 36.43 -9.32
CA ALA A 400 29.31 35.60 -8.15
C ALA A 400 28.08 35.26 -7.31
N HIS A 401 27.14 36.20 -7.16
CA HIS A 401 25.87 35.98 -6.49
C HIS A 401 24.99 34.97 -7.26
N LEU A 402 24.82 35.14 -8.57
CA LEU A 402 24.06 34.24 -9.43
C LEU A 402 24.64 32.81 -9.43
N LEU A 403 25.97 32.65 -9.44
CA LEU A 403 26.62 31.34 -9.33
C LEU A 403 26.34 30.66 -7.99
N LYS A 404 26.36 31.40 -6.88
CA LYS A 404 25.97 30.86 -5.56
C LYS A 404 24.51 30.43 -5.55
N LEU A 405 23.62 31.25 -6.12
CA LEU A 405 22.20 30.94 -6.20
C LEU A 405 21.96 29.68 -7.05
N LEU A 406 22.61 29.57 -8.21
CA LEU A 406 22.56 28.40 -9.09
C LEU A 406 23.10 27.14 -8.38
N GLY A 407 24.19 27.25 -7.63
CA GLY A 407 24.69 26.17 -6.77
C GLY A 407 23.66 25.72 -5.74
N SER A 408 22.98 26.66 -5.07
CA SER A 408 21.93 26.34 -4.09
C SER A 408 20.73 25.63 -4.71
N TYR A 409 20.33 26.01 -5.93
CA TYR A 409 19.23 25.35 -6.63
C TYR A 409 19.62 23.97 -7.14
N LYS A 410 20.86 23.79 -7.61
CA LYS A 410 21.39 22.46 -7.97
C LYS A 410 21.39 21.51 -6.78
N GLN A 411 21.81 21.99 -5.59
CA GLN A 411 21.76 21.18 -4.37
C GLN A 411 20.33 20.80 -4.01
N LYS A 412 19.41 21.77 -3.97
CA LYS A 412 17.98 21.51 -3.69
C LYS A 412 17.36 20.51 -4.67
N LEU A 413 17.75 20.59 -5.95
CA LEU A 413 17.31 19.64 -6.97
C LEU A 413 17.86 18.24 -6.69
N SER A 414 19.14 18.11 -6.33
CA SER A 414 19.75 16.83 -5.93
C SER A 414 19.03 16.22 -4.72
N ASP A 415 18.80 17.00 -3.67
CA ASP A 415 18.10 16.54 -2.46
C ASP A 415 16.65 16.09 -2.78
N ALA A 416 15.96 16.81 -3.68
CA ALA A 416 14.64 16.44 -4.16
C ALA A 416 14.64 15.13 -4.96
N TRP A 417 15.68 14.88 -5.76
CA TRP A 417 15.85 13.61 -6.48
C TRP A 417 16.12 12.44 -5.53
N GLU A 418 17.00 12.61 -4.55
CA GLU A 418 17.30 11.57 -3.55
C GLU A 418 16.07 11.21 -2.72
N THR A 419 15.28 12.21 -2.30
CA THR A 419 14.04 11.97 -1.56
C THR A 419 12.97 11.28 -2.41
N LEU A 420 12.89 11.60 -3.71
CA LEU A 420 12.01 10.90 -4.65
C LEU A 420 12.42 9.44 -4.84
N ASP A 421 13.71 9.17 -5.02
CA ASP A 421 14.24 7.80 -5.19
C ASP A 421 14.04 6.96 -3.92
N ALA A 422 14.33 7.52 -2.75
CA ALA A 422 14.03 6.88 -1.46
C ALA A 422 12.53 6.58 -1.30
N GLY A 423 11.66 7.52 -1.69
CA GLY A 423 10.21 7.32 -1.71
C GLY A 423 9.78 6.21 -2.68
N GLN A 424 10.42 6.13 -3.85
CA GLN A 424 10.16 5.09 -4.85
C GLN A 424 10.55 3.70 -4.33
N GLU A 425 11.69 3.57 -3.66
CA GLU A 425 12.14 2.30 -3.05
C GLU A 425 11.21 1.85 -1.93
N VAL A 426 10.74 2.77 -1.08
CA VAL A 426 9.72 2.45 -0.06
C VAL A 426 8.42 2.00 -0.73
N SER A 427 7.98 2.67 -1.79
CA SER A 427 6.78 2.28 -2.55
C SER A 427 6.91 0.89 -3.18
N LYS A 428 8.09 0.52 -3.70
CA LYS A 428 8.36 -0.83 -4.22
C LYS A 428 8.28 -1.88 -3.13
N LYS A 429 8.87 -1.63 -1.95
CA LYS A 429 8.80 -2.53 -0.79
C LYS A 429 7.38 -2.71 -0.25
N LEU A 430 6.58 -1.64 -0.23
CA LEU A 430 5.18 -1.73 0.16
C LEU A 430 4.36 -2.54 -0.87
N ARG A 431 4.63 -2.35 -2.17
CA ARG A 431 3.99 -3.14 -3.23
C ARG A 431 4.36 -4.62 -3.16
N SER A 432 5.61 -4.97 -2.85
CA SER A 432 6.00 -6.38 -2.68
C SER A 432 5.27 -7.01 -1.50
N LYS A 433 5.25 -6.34 -0.33
CA LYS A 433 4.51 -6.83 0.85
C LYS A 433 3.02 -7.00 0.57
N LEU A 434 2.38 -6.06 -0.12
CA LEU A 434 0.97 -6.18 -0.50
C LEU A 434 0.73 -7.40 -1.41
N ASN A 435 1.66 -7.70 -2.32
CA ASN A 435 1.57 -8.88 -3.17
C ASN A 435 1.75 -10.17 -2.36
N ASP A 436 2.68 -10.20 -1.41
CA ASP A 436 2.90 -11.33 -0.49
C ASP A 436 1.66 -11.58 0.39
N ASP A 437 1.11 -10.52 0.98
CA ASP A 437 -0.13 -10.58 1.78
C ASP A 437 -1.32 -11.05 0.92
N ARG A 438 -1.42 -10.57 -0.33
CA ARG A 438 -2.46 -11.02 -1.27
C ARG A 438 -2.32 -12.51 -1.59
N ALA A 439 -1.09 -12.99 -1.80
CA ALA A 439 -0.84 -14.41 -2.05
C ALA A 439 -1.21 -15.26 -0.82
N LEU A 440 -0.88 -14.79 0.39
CA LEU A 440 -1.27 -15.45 1.64
C LEU A 440 -2.80 -15.52 1.80
N ILE A 441 -3.52 -14.43 1.51
CA ILE A 441 -4.99 -14.40 1.58
C ILE A 441 -5.61 -15.40 0.61
N VAL A 442 -5.08 -15.52 -0.61
CA VAL A 442 -5.55 -16.52 -1.59
C VAL A 442 -5.33 -17.94 -1.06
N GLN A 443 -4.14 -18.24 -0.53
CA GLN A 443 -3.86 -19.55 0.05
C GLN A 443 -4.80 -19.88 1.22
N LEU A 444 -5.02 -18.92 2.13
CA LEU A 444 -5.95 -19.13 3.25
C LEU A 444 -7.40 -19.32 2.79
N ALA A 445 -7.80 -18.69 1.69
CA ALA A 445 -9.13 -18.90 1.11
C ALA A 445 -9.27 -20.31 0.53
N ASP A 446 -8.24 -20.81 -0.18
CA ASP A 446 -8.20 -22.17 -0.72
C ASP A 446 -8.23 -23.21 0.42
N ASP A 447 -7.44 -23.01 1.48
CA ASP A 447 -7.42 -23.89 2.66
C ASP A 447 -8.78 -23.92 3.38
N LEU A 448 -9.46 -22.76 3.47
CA LEU A 448 -10.82 -22.66 4.03
C LEU A 448 -11.85 -23.38 3.16
N GLU A 449 -11.74 -23.27 1.83
CA GLU A 449 -12.62 -23.99 0.91
C GLU A 449 -12.41 -25.52 1.04
N GLU A 450 -11.17 -25.99 1.10
CA GLU A 450 -10.85 -27.41 1.32
C GLU A 450 -11.39 -27.93 2.67
N ALA A 451 -11.21 -27.14 3.75
CA ALA A 451 -11.75 -27.46 5.06
C ALA A 451 -13.28 -27.52 5.05
N GLN A 452 -13.94 -26.60 4.34
CA GLN A 452 -15.40 -26.59 4.19
C GLN A 452 -15.90 -27.80 3.39
N GLN A 453 -15.23 -28.14 2.28
CA GLN A 453 -15.56 -29.34 1.49
C GLN A 453 -15.43 -30.61 2.34
N THR A 454 -14.34 -30.72 3.11
CA THR A 454 -14.11 -31.86 4.02
C THR A 454 -15.20 -31.94 5.10
N ALA A 455 -15.57 -30.81 5.69
CA ALA A 455 -16.65 -30.74 6.68
C ALA A 455 -18.01 -31.17 6.11
N ASN A 456 -18.32 -30.79 4.87
CA ASN A 456 -19.55 -31.20 4.19
C ASN A 456 -19.58 -32.72 3.95
N VAL A 457 -18.48 -33.30 3.47
CA VAL A 457 -18.37 -34.76 3.26
C VAL A 457 -18.55 -35.51 4.58
N LEU A 458 -17.92 -35.05 5.67
CA LEU A 458 -18.08 -35.66 6.99
C LEU A 458 -19.51 -35.53 7.52
N LEU A 459 -20.18 -34.41 7.22
CA LEU A 459 -21.58 -34.19 7.59
C LEU A 459 -22.52 -35.14 6.83
N GLU A 460 -22.31 -35.33 5.52
CA GLU A 460 -23.05 -36.31 4.71
C GLU A 460 -22.85 -37.74 5.23
N GLN A 461 -21.60 -38.12 5.53
CA GLN A 461 -21.30 -39.42 6.14
C GLN A 461 -22.00 -39.59 7.49
N LYS A 462 -22.00 -38.56 8.34
CA LYS A 462 -22.70 -38.59 9.63
C LYS A 462 -24.21 -38.77 9.46
N ILE A 463 -24.83 -38.07 8.50
CA ILE A 463 -26.26 -38.23 8.20
C ILE A 463 -26.54 -39.68 7.77
N SER A 464 -25.74 -40.23 6.86
CA SER A 464 -25.90 -41.63 6.42
C SER A 464 -25.83 -42.63 7.57
N VAL A 465 -24.88 -42.46 8.50
CA VAL A 465 -24.74 -43.34 9.67
C VAL A 465 -25.92 -43.19 10.62
N LEU A 466 -26.44 -41.97 10.82
CA LEU A 466 -27.63 -41.75 11.64
C LEU A 466 -28.86 -42.42 11.02
N ASP A 467 -29.02 -42.36 9.70
CA ASP A 467 -30.09 -43.09 9.00
C ASP A 467 -29.96 -44.61 9.17
N ASP A 468 -28.74 -45.16 9.13
CA ASP A 468 -28.49 -46.59 9.41
C ASP A 468 -28.83 -46.98 10.85
N VAL A 469 -28.46 -46.14 11.83
CA VAL A 469 -28.81 -46.37 13.23
C VAL A 469 -30.32 -46.36 13.44
N GLU A 470 -31.04 -45.45 12.79
CA GLU A 470 -32.51 -45.39 12.88
C GLU A 470 -33.15 -46.66 12.28
N ARG A 471 -32.68 -47.09 11.10
CA ARG A 471 -33.10 -48.37 10.49
C ARG A 471 -32.87 -49.57 11.43
N LEU A 472 -31.74 -49.63 12.14
CA LEU A 472 -31.45 -50.71 13.07
C LEU A 472 -32.37 -50.68 14.30
N LYS A 473 -32.75 -49.51 14.81
CA LYS A 473 -33.73 -49.40 15.89
C LYS A 473 -35.11 -49.90 15.45
N GLU A 474 -35.57 -49.50 14.26
CA GLU A 474 -36.85 -49.97 13.70
C GLU A 474 -36.86 -51.50 13.56
N ALA A 475 -35.76 -52.10 13.09
CA ALA A 475 -35.62 -53.56 13.03
C ALA A 475 -35.67 -54.23 14.41
N LEU A 476 -35.03 -53.60 15.40
CA LEU A 476 -34.99 -54.11 16.77
C LEU A 476 -36.37 -54.05 17.46
N GLU A 477 -37.15 -53.00 17.19
CA GLU A 477 -38.55 -52.87 17.62
C GLU A 477 -39.45 -53.89 16.90
N ALA A 478 -39.25 -54.12 15.60
CA ALA A 478 -39.98 -55.13 14.86
C ALA A 478 -39.72 -56.55 15.40
N GLN A 479 -38.48 -56.87 15.77
CA GLN A 479 -38.16 -58.14 16.43
C GLN A 479 -38.83 -58.28 17.80
N ASP A 480 -38.97 -57.20 18.60
CA ASP A 480 -39.70 -57.26 19.87
C ASP A 480 -41.17 -57.62 19.66
N GLN A 481 -41.82 -56.98 18.67
CA GLN A 481 -43.21 -57.27 18.34
C GLN A 481 -43.37 -58.72 17.88
N TYR A 482 -42.42 -59.24 17.10
CA TYR A 482 -42.44 -60.63 16.64
C TYR A 482 -42.24 -61.64 17.79
N ILE A 483 -41.31 -61.36 18.71
CA ILE A 483 -41.11 -62.16 19.92
C ILE A 483 -42.39 -62.19 20.75
N GLU A 484 -43.05 -61.04 20.95
CA GLU A 484 -44.31 -60.97 21.71
C GLU A 484 -45.41 -61.83 21.08
N LEU A 485 -45.48 -61.89 19.74
CA LEU A 485 -46.41 -62.77 19.04
C LEU A 485 -46.07 -64.25 19.27
N LEU A 486 -44.80 -64.64 19.13
CA LEU A 486 -44.38 -66.02 19.35
C LEU A 486 -44.57 -66.46 20.81
N GLU A 487 -44.38 -65.57 21.79
CA GLU A 487 -44.68 -65.84 23.20
C GLU A 487 -46.18 -66.10 23.41
N LYS A 488 -47.04 -65.30 22.77
CA LYS A 488 -48.50 -65.53 22.79
C LYS A 488 -48.89 -66.86 22.16
N ASP A 489 -48.35 -67.18 21.00
CA ASP A 489 -48.61 -68.46 20.33
C ASP A 489 -48.14 -69.63 21.19
N THR A 490 -46.94 -69.53 21.79
CA THR A 490 -46.43 -70.53 22.74
C THR A 490 -47.42 -70.77 23.88
N MET A 491 -47.96 -69.70 24.50
CA MET A 491 -48.96 -69.84 25.57
C MET A 491 -50.24 -70.54 25.09
N ILE A 492 -50.73 -70.22 23.89
CA ILE A 492 -51.93 -70.85 23.31
C ILE A 492 -51.69 -72.35 23.07
N TYR A 493 -50.55 -72.70 22.48
CA TYR A 493 -50.20 -74.11 22.25
C TYR A 493 -50.03 -74.87 23.57
N GLU A 494 -49.44 -74.26 24.60
CA GLU A 494 -49.35 -74.85 25.93
C GLU A 494 -50.72 -75.09 26.58
N GLU A 495 -51.63 -74.13 26.47
CA GLU A 495 -53.01 -74.28 26.95
C GLU A 495 -53.73 -75.42 26.23
N HIS A 496 -53.58 -75.51 24.90
CA HIS A 496 -54.18 -76.58 24.09
C HIS A 496 -53.63 -77.96 24.48
N VAL A 497 -52.32 -78.09 24.68
CA VAL A 497 -51.70 -79.31 25.23
C VAL A 497 -52.34 -79.65 26.59
N GLY A 498 -52.54 -78.66 27.47
CA GLY A 498 -53.20 -78.83 28.76
C GLY A 498 -54.62 -79.38 28.64
N LEU A 499 -55.45 -78.79 27.78
CA LEU A 499 -56.84 -79.23 27.53
C LEU A 499 -56.91 -80.66 27.00
N LEU A 500 -56.01 -81.05 26.09
CA LEU A 500 -55.96 -82.42 25.57
C LEU A 500 -55.53 -83.42 26.64
N ARG A 501 -54.53 -83.08 27.46
CA ARG A 501 -54.13 -83.91 28.62
C ARG A 501 -55.26 -84.07 29.64
N ASP A 502 -56.01 -83.01 29.89
CA ASP A 502 -57.19 -83.04 30.77
C ASP A 502 -58.30 -83.94 30.19
N SER A 503 -58.54 -83.87 28.88
CA SER A 503 -59.52 -84.68 28.14
C SER A 503 -59.20 -86.18 28.18
N LEU A 504 -57.93 -86.55 28.04
CA LEU A 504 -57.45 -87.93 28.21
C LEU A 504 -57.59 -88.45 29.65
N GLY A 505 -57.82 -87.55 30.61
CA GLY A 505 -57.81 -87.86 32.04
C GLY A 505 -56.40 -88.09 32.59
N ALA A 506 -55.35 -87.79 31.81
CA ALA A 506 -53.95 -87.90 32.23
C ALA A 506 -53.68 -87.03 33.46
N SER A 507 -54.21 -85.81 33.48
CA SER A 507 -54.17 -84.89 34.63
C SER A 507 -54.85 -85.46 35.89
N LYS A 508 -55.95 -86.22 35.75
CA LYS A 508 -56.59 -86.93 36.88
C LYS A 508 -55.78 -88.13 37.33
N ALA A 509 -55.10 -88.82 36.41
CA ALA A 509 -54.22 -89.95 36.72
C ALA A 509 -52.96 -89.47 37.47
N GLU A 510 -52.32 -88.41 36.99
CA GLU A 510 -51.19 -87.75 37.63
C GLU A 510 -51.56 -87.18 39.01
N ARG A 511 -52.70 -86.49 39.13
CA ARG A 511 -53.19 -85.99 40.42
C ARG A 511 -53.42 -87.14 41.42
N LYS A 512 -53.97 -88.27 40.97
CA LYS A 512 -54.10 -89.48 41.81
C LYS A 512 -52.74 -90.08 42.19
N ALA A 513 -51.77 -90.09 41.28
CA ALA A 513 -50.40 -90.54 41.56
C ALA A 513 -49.71 -89.64 42.59
N LEU A 514 -49.87 -88.32 42.46
CA LEU A 514 -49.33 -87.34 43.41
C LEU A 514 -49.95 -87.49 44.80
N ILE A 515 -51.27 -87.68 44.89
CA ILE A 515 -51.97 -87.94 46.17
C ILE A 515 -51.45 -89.23 46.79
N LYS A 516 -51.26 -90.29 46.00
CA LYS A 516 -50.68 -91.55 46.47
C LYS A 516 -49.25 -91.32 46.99
N SER A 517 -48.40 -90.61 46.25
CA SER A 517 -47.03 -90.30 46.66
C SER A 517 -46.99 -89.52 47.98
N LYS A 518 -47.78 -88.45 48.10
CA LYS A 518 -47.92 -87.69 49.36
C LYS A 518 -48.46 -88.53 50.52
N ALA A 519 -49.40 -89.44 50.25
CA ALA A 519 -49.92 -90.36 51.26
C ALA A 519 -48.86 -91.39 51.71
N TYR A 520 -48.01 -91.87 50.80
CA TYR A 520 -46.88 -92.73 51.14
C TYR A 520 -45.82 -91.96 51.94
N GLU A 521 -45.50 -90.73 51.56
CA GLU A 521 -44.58 -89.87 52.31
C GLU A 521 -45.10 -89.57 53.72
N ALA A 522 -46.39 -89.27 53.86
CA ALA A 522 -47.02 -89.06 55.17
C ALA A 522 -47.01 -90.35 56.01
N LYS A 523 -47.24 -91.52 55.39
CA LYS A 523 -47.11 -92.82 56.07
C LYS A 523 -45.67 -93.07 56.52
N LEU A 524 -44.68 -92.76 55.70
CA LEU A 524 -43.26 -92.89 56.07
C LEU A 524 -42.92 -91.99 57.27
N LYS A 525 -43.32 -90.72 57.24
CA LYS A 525 -43.13 -89.78 58.36
C LYS A 525 -43.84 -90.24 59.64
N ALA A 526 -45.04 -90.81 59.54
CA ALA A 526 -45.75 -91.36 60.69
C ALA A 526 -45.03 -92.59 61.28
N ILE A 527 -44.53 -93.49 60.42
CA ILE A 527 -43.71 -94.64 60.85
C ILE A 527 -42.41 -94.17 61.51
N GLU A 528 -41.79 -93.10 61.01
CA GLU A 528 -40.60 -92.49 61.60
C GLU A 528 -40.89 -91.89 62.98
N GLN A 529 -42.03 -91.22 63.15
CA GLN A 529 -42.49 -90.74 64.46
C GLN A 529 -42.83 -91.88 65.43
N GLU A 530 -43.42 -92.98 64.97
CA GLU A 530 -43.66 -94.17 65.79
C GLU A 530 -42.34 -94.84 66.19
N LYS A 531 -41.35 -94.89 65.30
CA LYS A 531 -40.00 -95.37 65.58
C LYS A 531 -39.31 -94.46 66.62
N GLU A 532 -39.44 -93.14 66.50
CA GLU A 532 -38.94 -92.16 67.48
C GLU A 532 -39.62 -92.35 68.85
N GLN A 533 -40.93 -92.56 68.89
CA GLN A 533 -41.69 -92.86 70.10
C GLN A 533 -41.29 -94.21 70.72
N MET A 534 -41.09 -95.25 69.92
CA MET A 534 -40.56 -96.53 70.39
C MET A 534 -39.15 -96.37 70.95
N ASN A 535 -38.29 -95.59 70.31
CA ASN A 535 -36.96 -95.27 70.83
C ASN A 535 -37.02 -94.49 72.15
N ARG A 536 -37.98 -93.58 72.33
CA ARG A 536 -38.23 -92.90 73.62
C ARG A 536 -38.74 -93.88 74.70
N ARG A 537 -39.60 -94.84 74.33
CA ARG A 537 -40.10 -95.89 75.25
C ARG A 537 -39.04 -96.93 75.61
N SER A 538 -38.16 -97.30 74.68
CA SER A 538 -37.07 -98.26 74.90
C SER A 538 -35.92 -97.64 75.70
N SER A 539 -35.58 -96.36 75.47
CA SER A 539 -34.64 -95.61 76.31
C SER A 539 -35.19 -95.30 77.71
N GLY A 540 -36.52 -95.24 77.89
CA GLY A 540 -37.17 -95.20 79.21
C GLY A 540 -37.09 -96.53 79.97
N LYS A 541 -37.12 -97.68 79.27
CA LYS A 541 -36.94 -99.01 79.89
C LYS A 541 -35.49 -99.33 80.24
N LEU A 542 -34.52 -98.77 79.52
CA LEU A 542 -33.09 -98.86 79.86
C LEU A 542 -32.69 -98.05 81.11
N LYS A 543 -33.51 -97.08 81.54
CA LYS A 543 -33.30 -96.34 82.80
C LYS A 543 -33.84 -97.03 84.06
N PHE A 544 -34.57 -98.14 83.92
CA PHE A 544 -35.13 -98.91 85.05
C PHE A 544 -34.29 -100.15 85.43
N LEU A 545 -33.13 -100.37 84.79
CA LEU A 545 -32.23 -101.50 85.04
C LEU A 545 -30.84 -101.08 85.59
N CYS A 546 -30.72 -99.85 86.11
CA CYS A 546 -29.52 -99.35 86.81
C CYS A 546 -29.84 -98.69 88.16
N TYR A 547 -30.72 -99.28 88.98
CA TYR A 547 -30.80 -99.01 90.41
C TYR A 547 -30.80 -100.32 91.19
#